data_AF-A0A257JCP4-F1
#
_entry.id   AF-A0A257JCP4-F1
#
_cell.length_a   1.000
_cell.length_b   1.000
_cell.length_c   1.000
_cell.angle_alpha   90.00
_cell.angle_beta   90.00
_cell.angle_gamma   90.00
#
_symmetry.space_group_name_H-M   'P 1'
#
loop_
_entity.id
_entity.type
_entity.pdbx_description
1 polymer ?
#
loop_
_entity_poly.entity_id
_entity_poly.type
_entity_poly.pdbx_seq_one_letter_code
_entity_poly.pdbx_strand_id
1 'polypeptide(L)'
;DAYRRSLERLADLGNHSELDVARAALDLAGASISAPQSHVGFWLTARGLPGLEDALGIGPPLKQRLARWLLQYPGAFYAMLLFACGMAGLAAPAVYLMIERASPMLVLLGLALSALPATVLAVTLVNWLVTLTVPPCRLPKLDFSDGIDRSSRTVVIMPVILGSVAEAKAILDQLVLQRLANPEAYGFVLLSDPVDADQPVLASDRAVERALRHGIVALNREWGG
;
A
#
# COMPACT_ATOMS: atom_id res chain seq x y z
N ASP A 1 5.02 6.50 19.25
CA ASP A 1 5.53 5.12 19.44
C ASP A 1 6.55 4.69 18.37
N ALA A 2 6.23 4.67 17.08
CA ALA A 2 7.19 4.25 16.03
C ALA A 2 8.51 5.05 16.02
N TYR A 3 8.47 6.38 16.19
CA TYR A 3 9.67 7.21 16.25
C TYR A 3 10.51 6.92 17.49
N ARG A 4 9.88 6.81 18.66
CA ARG A 4 10.53 6.46 19.92
C ARG A 4 11.25 5.11 19.82
N ARG A 5 10.58 4.06 19.35
CA ARG A 5 11.21 2.75 19.14
C ARG A 5 12.36 2.77 18.15
N SER A 6 12.32 3.64 17.14
CA SER A 6 13.44 3.80 16.21
C SER A 6 14.64 4.47 16.88
N LEU A 7 14.39 5.52 17.69
CA LEU A 7 15.43 6.19 18.48
C LEU A 7 16.09 5.23 19.47
N GLU A 8 15.29 4.54 20.30
CA GLU A 8 15.77 3.52 21.26
C GLU A 8 16.66 2.47 20.56
N ARG A 9 16.17 1.92 19.45
CA ARG A 9 16.94 0.92 18.68
C ARG A 9 18.26 1.48 18.14
N LEU A 10 18.28 2.70 17.62
CA LEU A 10 19.50 3.31 17.07
C LEU A 10 20.49 3.69 18.18
N ALA A 11 19.99 4.17 19.32
CA ALA A 11 20.78 4.44 20.52
C ALA A 11 21.47 3.17 21.01
N ASP A 12 20.71 2.06 21.14
CA ASP A 12 21.22 0.76 21.57
C ASP A 12 22.27 0.18 20.61
N LEU A 13 22.07 0.33 19.29
CA LEU A 13 23.01 -0.18 18.27
C LEU A 13 24.29 0.65 18.18
N GLY A 14 24.22 1.95 18.42
CA GLY A 14 25.33 2.89 18.29
C GLY A 14 26.07 3.21 19.58
N ASN A 15 25.58 2.74 20.73
CA ASN A 15 26.01 3.20 22.06
C ASN A 15 25.93 4.75 22.19
N HIS A 16 24.90 5.34 21.57
CA HIS A 16 24.61 6.78 21.60
C HIS A 16 23.43 7.05 22.53
N SER A 17 23.28 8.29 23.01
CA SER A 17 22.05 8.65 23.73
C SER A 17 20.89 8.86 22.73
N GLU A 18 19.65 8.66 23.15
CA GLU A 18 18.47 8.96 22.33
C GLU A 18 18.46 10.43 21.86
N LEU A 19 18.98 11.35 22.67
CA LEU A 19 19.10 12.77 22.35
C LEU A 19 20.09 13.01 21.21
N ASP A 20 21.20 12.28 21.16
CA ASP A 20 22.20 12.42 20.10
C ASP A 20 21.66 11.92 18.76
N VAL A 21 20.95 10.79 18.77
CA VAL A 21 20.26 10.27 17.58
C VAL A 21 19.18 11.25 17.10
N ALA A 22 18.40 11.82 18.02
CA ALA A 22 17.37 12.80 17.69
C ALA A 22 17.95 14.07 17.08
N ARG A 23 19.08 14.58 17.62
CA ARG A 23 19.80 15.74 17.05
C ARG A 23 20.31 15.45 15.66
N ALA A 24 20.97 14.31 15.44
CA ALA A 24 21.46 13.94 14.11
C ALA A 24 20.33 13.84 13.08
N ALA A 25 19.18 13.29 13.46
CA ALA A 25 18.01 13.23 12.60
C ALA A 25 17.41 14.62 12.28
N LEU A 26 17.43 15.54 13.25
CA LEU A 26 17.01 16.94 13.07
C LEU A 26 17.98 17.72 12.18
N ASP A 27 19.29 17.54 12.35
CA ASP A 27 20.32 18.21 11.55
C ASP A 27 20.23 17.78 10.08
N LEU A 28 20.06 16.47 9.83
CA LEU A 28 19.86 15.94 8.47
C LEU A 28 18.54 16.40 7.84
N ALA A 29 17.47 16.50 8.64
CA ALA A 29 16.21 17.05 8.17
C ALA A 29 16.33 18.55 7.86
N GLY A 30 16.98 19.33 8.73
CA GLY A 30 17.17 20.77 8.57
C GLY A 30 18.11 21.14 7.41
N ALA A 31 19.05 20.25 7.06
CA ALA A 31 19.93 20.43 5.90
C ALA A 31 19.21 20.28 4.55
N SER A 32 18.01 19.66 4.53
CA SER A 32 17.22 19.48 3.32
C SER A 32 16.03 20.42 3.26
N ILE A 33 15.88 21.12 2.13
CA ILE A 33 14.73 22.00 1.87
C ILE A 33 13.58 21.21 1.22
N SER A 34 13.91 20.14 0.49
CA SER A 34 12.94 19.37 -0.29
C SER A 34 12.29 18.26 0.55
N ALA A 35 10.96 18.18 0.48
CA ALA A 35 10.22 17.01 0.96
C ALA A 35 10.52 15.79 0.06
N PRO A 36 10.60 14.56 0.60
CA PRO A 36 10.32 14.19 2.00
C PRO A 36 11.56 14.29 2.93
N GLN A 37 12.74 14.65 2.43
CA GLN A 37 14.01 14.64 3.18
C GLN A 37 14.07 15.72 4.27
N SER A 38 13.29 16.78 4.13
CA SER A 38 13.13 17.84 5.14
C SER A 38 12.38 17.41 6.41
N HIS A 39 11.81 16.20 6.43
CA HIS A 39 11.01 15.71 7.55
C HIS A 39 11.76 14.66 8.38
N VAL A 40 11.79 14.81 9.70
CA VAL A 40 12.50 13.91 10.64
C VAL A 40 12.07 12.44 10.48
N GLY A 41 10.78 12.20 10.21
CA GLY A 41 10.26 10.84 9.98
C GLY A 41 10.91 10.12 8.80
N PHE A 42 11.42 10.85 7.80
CA PHE A 42 12.14 10.26 6.67
C PHE A 42 13.43 9.56 7.12
N TRP A 43 14.16 10.20 8.04
CA TRP A 43 15.42 9.72 8.60
C TRP A 43 15.21 8.66 9.69
N LEU A 44 14.16 8.76 10.50
CA LEU A 44 13.90 7.79 11.58
C LEU A 44 13.20 6.51 11.12
N THR A 45 12.32 6.57 10.13
CA THR A 45 11.42 5.44 9.82
C THR A 45 11.30 5.08 8.34
N ALA A 46 11.82 5.92 7.44
CA ALA A 46 11.68 5.72 6.01
C ALA A 46 13.05 5.50 5.34
N ARG A 47 13.16 5.93 4.07
CA ARG A 47 14.31 5.68 3.20
C ARG A 47 15.60 6.42 3.62
N GLY A 48 15.52 7.41 4.50
CA GLY A 48 16.68 8.12 5.02
C GLY A 48 17.43 7.38 6.12
N LEU A 49 16.84 6.34 6.69
CA LEU A 49 17.42 5.60 7.82
C LEU A 49 18.85 5.08 7.58
N PRO A 50 19.22 4.52 6.41
CA PRO A 50 20.60 4.13 6.15
C PRO A 50 21.59 5.30 6.24
N GLY A 51 21.20 6.49 5.74
CA GLY A 51 22.06 7.68 5.80
C GLY A 51 22.20 8.22 7.23
N LEU A 52 21.16 8.08 8.05
CA LEU A 52 21.24 8.40 9.48
C LEU A 52 22.15 7.41 10.24
N GLU A 53 22.06 6.11 9.92
CA GLU A 53 22.95 5.09 10.48
C GLU A 53 24.41 5.35 10.10
N ASP A 54 24.68 5.68 8.84
CA ASP A 54 26.03 6.04 8.37
C ASP A 54 26.57 7.30 9.07
N ALA A 55 25.73 8.33 9.25
CA ALA A 55 26.10 9.56 9.96
C ALA A 55 26.43 9.31 11.44
N LEU A 56 25.77 8.33 12.07
CA LEU A 56 26.00 7.92 13.46
C LEU A 56 27.06 6.83 13.60
N GLY A 57 27.64 6.34 12.49
CA GLY A 57 28.61 5.24 12.49
C GLY A 57 28.02 3.89 12.93
N ILE A 58 26.70 3.70 12.77
CA ILE A 58 25.98 2.51 13.21
C ILE A 58 26.04 1.45 12.10
N GLY A 59 26.57 0.27 12.43
CA GLY A 59 26.50 -0.90 11.55
C GLY A 59 25.22 -1.70 11.76
N PRO A 60 24.20 -1.62 10.88
CA PRO A 60 22.99 -2.42 11.05
C PRO A 60 23.29 -3.93 10.92
N PRO A 61 22.55 -4.80 11.62
CA PRO A 61 22.76 -6.23 11.58
C PRO A 61 22.59 -6.79 10.16
N LEU A 62 23.37 -7.83 9.81
CA LEU A 62 23.40 -8.46 8.48
C LEU A 62 22.01 -8.81 7.93
N LYS A 63 21.10 -9.29 8.79
CA LYS A 63 19.72 -9.61 8.41
C LYS A 63 18.96 -8.40 7.88
N GLN A 64 19.14 -7.23 8.49
CA GLN A 64 18.49 -5.99 8.04
C GLN A 64 19.11 -5.48 6.74
N ARG A 65 20.43 -5.61 6.57
CA ARG A 65 21.11 -5.26 5.30
C ARG A 65 20.59 -6.10 4.14
N LEU A 66 20.47 -7.42 4.35
CA LEU A 66 19.93 -8.33 3.34
C LEU A 66 18.46 -8.02 3.03
N ALA A 67 17.62 -7.82 4.05
CA ALA A 67 16.22 -7.46 3.86
C ALA A 67 16.05 -6.14 3.07
N ARG A 68 16.85 -5.12 3.39
CA ARG A 68 16.84 -3.84 2.65
C ARG A 68 17.25 -4.03 1.19
N TRP A 69 18.29 -4.81 0.93
CA TRP A 69 18.76 -5.09 -0.42
C TRP A 69 17.70 -5.84 -1.25
N LEU A 70 17.05 -6.85 -0.67
CA LEU A 70 15.93 -7.56 -1.31
C LEU A 70 14.76 -6.63 -1.64
N LEU A 71 14.46 -5.68 -0.76
CA LEU A 71 13.40 -4.69 -0.94
C LEU A 71 13.75 -3.54 -1.91
N GLN A 72 15.00 -3.42 -2.37
CA GLN A 72 15.37 -2.46 -3.43
C GLN A 72 14.84 -2.90 -4.80
N TYR A 73 14.71 -4.21 -5.02
CA TYR A 73 14.23 -4.79 -6.28
C TYR A 73 13.09 -5.81 -6.02
N PRO A 74 11.96 -5.37 -5.44
CA PRO A 74 10.92 -6.29 -4.96
C PRO A 74 10.32 -7.11 -6.11
N GLY A 75 10.11 -6.49 -7.28
CA GLY A 75 9.56 -7.19 -8.45
C GLY A 75 10.49 -8.25 -9.02
N ALA A 76 11.79 -7.98 -9.10
CA ALA A 76 12.77 -8.94 -9.61
C ALA A 76 12.95 -10.12 -8.66
N PHE A 77 13.03 -9.85 -7.35
CA PHE A 77 13.13 -10.92 -6.35
C PHE A 77 11.87 -11.77 -6.29
N TYR A 78 10.68 -11.15 -6.32
CA TYR A 78 9.41 -11.87 -6.36
C TYR A 78 9.32 -12.76 -7.62
N ALA A 79 9.68 -12.24 -8.79
CA ALA A 79 9.68 -13.01 -10.03
C ALA A 79 10.69 -14.17 -10.00
N MET A 80 11.90 -13.93 -9.47
CA MET A 80 12.92 -14.98 -9.30
C MET A 80 12.44 -16.09 -8.37
N LEU A 81 11.84 -15.73 -7.23
CA LEU A 81 11.34 -16.69 -6.27
C LEU A 81 10.15 -17.47 -6.83
N LEU A 82 9.25 -16.80 -7.56
CA LEU A 82 8.13 -17.45 -8.23
C LEU A 82 8.61 -18.45 -9.29
N PHE A 83 9.60 -18.06 -10.09
CA PHE A 83 10.21 -18.94 -11.07
C PHE A 83 10.89 -20.15 -10.42
N ALA A 84 11.67 -19.94 -9.36
CA ALA A 84 12.33 -21.00 -8.62
C ALA A 84 11.33 -21.98 -7.99
N CYS A 85 10.28 -21.47 -7.34
CA CYS A 85 9.22 -22.30 -6.76
C CYS A 85 8.39 -23.03 -7.82
N GLY A 86 8.09 -22.38 -8.95
CA GLY A 86 7.38 -23.00 -10.07
C GLY A 86 8.20 -24.14 -10.68
N MET A 87 9.52 -23.93 -10.84
CA MET A 87 10.41 -24.96 -11.35
C MET A 87 10.59 -26.12 -10.37
N ALA A 88 10.68 -25.84 -9.07
CA ALA A 88 10.68 -26.87 -8.04
C ALA A 88 9.36 -27.66 -8.04
N GLY A 89 8.21 -27.00 -8.24
CA GLY A 89 6.91 -27.65 -8.36
C GLY A 89 6.81 -28.60 -9.56
N LEU A 90 7.54 -28.32 -10.64
CA LEU A 90 7.63 -29.19 -11.82
C LEU A 90 8.63 -30.35 -11.66
N ALA A 91 9.46 -30.36 -10.62
CA ALA A 91 10.47 -31.41 -10.43
C ALA A 91 9.83 -32.78 -10.18
N ALA A 92 8.78 -32.85 -9.36
CA ALA A 92 8.07 -34.11 -9.06
C ALA A 92 7.45 -34.78 -10.31
N PRO A 93 6.64 -34.09 -11.14
CA PRO A 93 6.13 -34.69 -12.38
C PRO A 93 7.24 -35.00 -13.39
N ALA A 94 8.29 -34.18 -13.47
CA ALA A 94 9.43 -34.46 -14.34
C ALA A 94 10.15 -35.77 -13.96
N VAL A 95 10.43 -35.99 -12.67
CA VAL A 95 11.06 -37.22 -12.18
C VAL A 95 10.17 -38.43 -12.42
N TYR A 96 8.87 -38.32 -12.15
CA TYR A 96 7.90 -39.39 -12.40
C TYR A 96 7.90 -39.82 -13.88
N LEU A 97 7.83 -38.86 -14.80
CA LEU A 97 7.83 -39.12 -16.25
C LEU A 97 9.15 -39.72 -16.75
N MET A 98 10.29 -39.39 -16.11
CA MET A 98 11.58 -40.01 -16.40
C MET A 98 11.65 -41.47 -15.94
N ILE A 99 11.12 -41.78 -14.75
CA ILE A 99 11.08 -43.15 -14.22
C ILE A 99 10.25 -44.06 -15.12
N GLU A 100 9.09 -43.59 -15.58
CA GLU A 100 8.19 -44.30 -16.49
C GLU A 100 8.71 -44.37 -17.95
N ARG A 101 9.89 -43.80 -18.22
CA ARG A 101 10.50 -43.72 -19.56
C ARG A 101 9.51 -43.21 -20.63
N ALA A 102 8.73 -42.20 -20.25
CA ALA A 102 7.70 -41.63 -21.11
C ALA A 102 8.30 -41.10 -22.42
N SER A 103 7.52 -41.16 -23.50
CA SER A 103 7.94 -40.59 -24.78
C SER A 103 8.11 -39.07 -24.67
N PRO A 104 8.99 -38.44 -25.48
CA PRO A 104 9.23 -37.00 -25.40
C PRO A 104 7.96 -36.14 -25.53
N MET A 105 6.99 -36.60 -26.33
CA MET A 105 5.70 -35.94 -26.48
C MET A 105 4.83 -36.02 -25.23
N LEU A 106 4.87 -37.17 -24.53
CA LEU A 106 4.14 -37.36 -23.28
C LEU A 106 4.79 -36.59 -22.12
N VAL A 107 6.12 -36.46 -22.14
CA VAL A 107 6.85 -35.58 -21.20
C VAL A 107 6.42 -34.12 -21.39
N LEU A 108 6.41 -33.64 -22.63
CA LEU A 108 6.00 -32.26 -22.93
C LEU A 108 4.55 -32.00 -22.48
N LEU A 109 3.63 -32.90 -22.81
CA LEU A 109 2.22 -32.78 -22.43
C LEU A 109 2.02 -32.86 -20.91
N GLY A 110 2.72 -33.79 -20.24
CA GLY A 110 2.65 -33.97 -18.80
C GLY A 110 3.17 -32.76 -18.02
N LEU A 111 4.29 -32.16 -18.47
CA LEU A 111 4.81 -30.92 -17.89
C LEU A 111 3.90 -29.73 -18.18
N ALA A 112 3.34 -29.61 -19.38
CA ALA A 112 2.40 -28.55 -19.73
C ALA A 112 1.13 -28.60 -18.86
N LEU A 113 0.57 -29.80 -18.66
CA LEU A 113 -0.57 -30.02 -17.75
C LEU A 113 -0.20 -29.72 -16.28
N SER A 114 1.01 -30.08 -15.87
CA SER A 114 1.50 -29.84 -14.51
C SER A 114 1.92 -28.40 -14.24
N ALA A 115 2.10 -27.57 -15.27
CA ALA A 115 2.50 -26.18 -15.13
C ALA A 115 1.46 -25.35 -14.38
N LEU A 116 0.16 -25.61 -14.61
CA LEU A 116 -0.92 -24.94 -13.90
C LEU A 116 -0.87 -25.19 -12.38
N PRO A 117 -0.92 -26.44 -11.87
CA PRO A 117 -0.84 -26.70 -10.44
C PRO A 117 0.50 -26.28 -9.83
N ALA A 118 1.62 -26.43 -10.56
CA ALA A 118 2.93 -25.95 -10.10
C ALA A 118 2.94 -24.43 -9.91
N THR A 119 2.31 -23.67 -10.82
CA THR A 119 2.18 -22.22 -10.70
C THR A 119 1.32 -21.82 -9.50
N VAL A 120 0.20 -22.51 -9.28
CA VAL A 120 -0.66 -22.25 -8.11
C VAL A 120 0.12 -22.47 -6.82
N LEU A 121 0.83 -23.59 -6.69
CA LEU A 121 1.66 -23.88 -5.52
C LEU A 121 2.76 -22.84 -5.32
N ALA A 122 3.42 -22.42 -6.41
CA ALA A 122 4.45 -21.39 -6.36
C ALA A 122 3.88 -20.06 -5.86
N VAL A 123 2.78 -19.57 -6.45
CA VAL A 123 2.15 -18.31 -6.04
C VAL A 123 1.73 -18.36 -4.58
N THR A 124 1.08 -19.45 -4.15
CA THR A 124 0.63 -19.60 -2.75
C THR A 124 1.80 -19.60 -1.78
N LEU A 125 2.86 -20.38 -2.06
CA LEU A 125 4.02 -20.48 -1.18
C LEU A 125 4.78 -19.15 -1.11
N VAL A 126 4.99 -18.49 -2.25
CA VAL A 126 5.69 -17.21 -2.33
C VAL A 126 4.91 -16.12 -1.60
N ASN A 127 3.59 -16.01 -1.83
CA ASN A 127 2.77 -15.03 -1.12
C ASN A 127 2.77 -15.26 0.40
N TRP A 128 2.71 -16.52 0.82
CA TRP A 128 2.80 -16.88 2.23
C TRP A 128 4.15 -16.48 2.83
N LEU A 129 5.26 -16.79 2.15
CA LEU A 129 6.61 -16.43 2.59
C LEU A 129 6.80 -14.92 2.66
N VAL A 130 6.33 -14.17 1.66
CA VAL A 130 6.37 -12.70 1.64
C VAL A 130 5.61 -12.14 2.84
N THR A 131 4.42 -12.66 3.13
CA THR A 131 3.60 -12.22 4.28
C THR A 131 4.29 -12.46 5.62
N LEU A 132 5.08 -13.54 5.75
CA LEU A 132 5.83 -13.84 6.98
C LEU A 132 7.12 -13.01 7.12
N THR A 133 7.73 -12.61 6.02
CA THR A 133 9.08 -12.00 6.02
C THR A 133 9.07 -10.49 5.87
N VAL A 134 8.06 -9.93 5.22
CA VAL A 134 7.94 -8.49 4.98
C VAL A 134 7.06 -7.86 6.07
N PRO A 135 7.63 -7.06 6.99
CA PRO A 135 6.84 -6.41 8.01
C PRO A 135 5.90 -5.36 7.37
N PRO A 136 4.67 -5.19 7.89
CA PRO A 136 3.75 -4.18 7.38
C PRO A 136 4.32 -2.77 7.61
N CYS A 137 4.25 -1.93 6.59
CA CYS A 137 4.60 -0.52 6.72
C CYS A 137 3.53 0.20 7.54
N ARG A 138 3.89 0.70 8.73
CA ARG A 138 3.00 1.48 9.57
C ARG A 138 3.11 2.95 9.18
N LEU A 139 2.04 3.52 8.65
CA LEU A 139 1.95 4.95 8.41
C LEU A 139 1.88 5.69 9.76
N PRO A 140 2.72 6.70 9.99
CA PRO A 140 2.57 7.59 11.14
C PRO A 140 1.16 8.20 11.15
N LYS A 141 0.51 8.20 12.30
CA LYS A 141 -0.74 8.93 12.49
C LYS A 141 -0.41 10.41 12.62
N LEU A 142 -1.20 11.26 11.96
CA LEU A 142 -1.19 12.69 12.23
C LEU A 142 -1.88 12.92 13.58
N ASP A 143 -1.33 13.84 14.36
CA ASP A 143 -1.91 14.23 15.64
C ASP A 143 -2.89 15.37 15.41
N PHE A 144 -4.18 15.03 15.39
CA PHE A 144 -5.30 15.96 15.37
C PHE A 144 -6.20 15.71 16.59
N SER A 145 -5.60 15.36 17.74
CA SER A 145 -6.36 15.14 18.98
C SER A 145 -7.15 16.37 19.43
N ASP A 146 -6.68 17.57 19.08
CA ASP A 146 -7.35 18.85 19.35
C ASP A 146 -8.27 19.32 18.19
N GLY A 147 -8.53 18.44 17.20
CA GLY A 147 -9.29 18.76 15.99
C GLY A 147 -8.42 19.16 14.81
N ILE A 148 -9.06 19.39 13.66
CA ILE A 148 -8.38 19.79 12.42
C ILE A 148 -8.31 21.32 12.34
N ASP A 149 -7.10 21.86 12.35
CA ASP A 149 -6.89 23.31 12.27
C ASP A 149 -7.27 23.90 10.89
N ARG A 150 -7.40 25.23 10.83
CA ARG A 150 -7.70 25.92 9.57
C ARG A 150 -6.57 25.85 8.55
N SER A 151 -5.33 25.58 8.98
CA SER A 151 -4.17 25.38 8.11
C SER A 151 -4.26 24.06 7.35
N SER A 152 -4.96 23.07 7.91
CA SER A 152 -5.03 21.69 7.42
C SER A 152 -6.45 21.30 7.01
N ARG A 153 -7.19 22.22 6.37
CA ARG A 153 -8.56 21.98 5.88
C ARG A 153 -8.60 20.68 5.08
N THR A 154 -9.34 19.71 5.61
CA THR A 154 -9.42 18.37 5.07
C THR A 154 -10.80 18.15 4.45
N VAL A 155 -10.82 17.64 3.22
CA VAL A 155 -12.04 17.28 2.51
C VAL A 155 -12.05 15.78 2.29
N VAL A 156 -13.18 15.13 2.55
CA VAL A 156 -13.37 13.70 2.26
C VAL A 156 -13.92 13.57 0.85
N ILE A 157 -13.17 12.89 -0.01
CA ILE A 157 -13.58 12.63 -1.40
C ILE A 157 -14.02 11.18 -1.52
N MET A 158 -15.23 10.97 -2.06
CA MET A 158 -15.77 9.66 -2.39
C MET A 158 -15.79 9.48 -3.91
N PRO A 159 -14.80 8.77 -4.49
CA PRO A 159 -14.86 8.39 -5.90
C PRO A 159 -15.88 7.27 -6.09
N VAL A 160 -16.80 7.45 -7.05
CA VAL A 160 -17.86 6.49 -7.34
C VAL A 160 -18.08 6.35 -8.84
N ILE A 161 -18.33 5.13 -9.30
CA ILE A 161 -18.82 4.85 -10.65
C ILE A 161 -20.29 4.48 -10.53
N LEU A 162 -21.16 5.13 -11.30
CA LEU A 162 -22.61 5.02 -11.13
C LEU A 162 -23.31 4.70 -12.45
N GLY A 163 -24.10 3.63 -12.47
CA GLY A 163 -24.87 3.19 -13.64
C GLY A 163 -26.38 3.39 -13.48
N SER A 164 -26.87 3.61 -12.26
CA SER A 164 -28.31 3.73 -12.00
C SER A 164 -28.68 4.77 -10.94
N VAL A 165 -29.96 5.19 -10.99
CA VAL A 165 -30.53 6.13 -10.01
C VAL A 165 -30.63 5.49 -8.62
N ALA A 166 -30.81 4.17 -8.55
CA ALA A 166 -30.85 3.45 -7.28
C ALA A 166 -29.48 3.48 -6.58
N GLU A 167 -28.40 3.26 -7.33
CA GLU A 167 -27.02 3.39 -6.84
C GLU A 167 -26.71 4.81 -6.40
N ALA A 168 -27.14 5.82 -7.18
CA ALA A 168 -26.99 7.22 -6.81
C ALA A 168 -27.59 7.53 -5.44
N LYS A 169 -28.78 6.97 -5.14
CA LYS A 169 -29.42 7.13 -3.82
C LYS A 169 -28.61 6.45 -2.70
N ALA A 170 -28.16 5.22 -2.91
CA ALA A 170 -27.36 4.49 -1.92
C ALA A 170 -26.04 5.22 -1.59
N ILE A 171 -25.39 5.82 -2.58
CA ILE A 171 -24.17 6.61 -2.40
C ILE A 171 -24.43 7.89 -1.61
N LEU A 172 -25.58 8.55 -1.79
CA LEU A 172 -25.95 9.72 -1.00
C LEU A 172 -26.16 9.35 0.47
N ASP A 173 -26.79 8.20 0.76
CA ASP A 173 -26.94 7.70 2.13
C ASP A 173 -25.56 7.39 2.76
N GLN A 174 -24.65 6.82 1.97
CA GLN A 174 -23.27 6.59 2.41
C GLN A 174 -22.51 7.89 2.68
N LEU A 175 -22.74 8.95 1.90
CA LEU A 175 -22.15 10.28 2.12
C LEU A 175 -22.56 10.84 3.48
N VAL A 176 -23.81 10.63 3.90
CA VAL A 176 -24.30 11.02 5.24
C VAL A 176 -23.58 10.23 6.33
N LEU A 177 -23.41 8.92 6.16
CA LEU A 177 -22.64 8.12 7.13
C LEU A 177 -21.19 8.61 7.25
N GLN A 178 -20.56 8.99 6.15
CA GLN A 178 -19.21 9.57 6.17
C GLN A 178 -19.18 10.92 6.88
N ARG A 179 -20.21 11.76 6.68
CA ARG A 179 -20.36 13.05 7.38
C ARG A 179 -20.49 12.89 8.89
N LEU A 180 -21.23 11.87 9.33
CA LEU A 180 -21.42 11.55 10.75
C LEU A 180 -20.16 10.95 11.37
N ALA A 181 -19.44 10.10 10.63
CA ALA A 181 -18.21 9.48 11.10
C ALA A 181 -17.03 10.48 11.18
N ASN A 182 -17.05 11.55 10.38
CA ASN A 182 -15.95 12.52 10.27
C ASN A 182 -16.45 13.96 10.50
N PRO A 183 -16.85 14.33 11.73
CA PRO A 183 -17.45 15.64 12.01
C PRO A 183 -16.49 16.82 11.79
N GLU A 184 -15.19 16.58 11.93
CA GLU A 184 -14.11 17.58 11.79
C GLU A 184 -13.73 17.87 10.33
N ALA A 185 -14.23 17.09 9.37
CA ALA A 185 -13.92 17.32 7.95
C ALA A 185 -14.59 18.61 7.45
N TYR A 186 -13.83 19.43 6.74
CA TYR A 186 -14.30 20.70 6.18
C TYR A 186 -15.39 20.53 5.13
N GLY A 187 -15.37 19.41 4.41
CA GLY A 187 -16.36 19.14 3.38
C GLY A 187 -16.30 17.73 2.86
N PHE A 188 -17.34 17.37 2.12
CA PHE A 188 -17.51 16.07 1.49
C PHE A 188 -17.76 16.28 0.01
N VAL A 189 -17.02 15.57 -0.83
CA VAL A 189 -17.09 15.69 -2.28
C VAL A 189 -17.35 14.32 -2.86
N LEU A 190 -18.39 14.24 -3.68
CA LEU A 190 -18.64 13.08 -4.51
C LEU A 190 -17.97 13.28 -5.87
N LEU A 191 -17.02 12.41 -6.22
CA LEU A 191 -16.39 12.40 -7.54
C LEU A 191 -17.00 11.25 -8.34
N SER A 192 -18.02 11.56 -9.14
CA SER A 192 -18.80 10.56 -9.87
C SER A 192 -18.38 10.45 -11.33
N ASP A 193 -18.09 9.21 -11.76
CA ASP A 193 -17.92 8.85 -13.17
C ASP A 193 -19.08 7.94 -13.64
N PRO A 194 -19.48 8.01 -14.92
CA PRO A 194 -20.43 7.06 -15.51
C PRO A 194 -19.79 5.68 -15.70
N VAL A 195 -20.61 4.64 -15.82
CA VAL A 195 -20.14 3.29 -16.17
C VAL A 195 -19.61 3.28 -17.61
N ASP A 196 -18.58 2.47 -17.86
CA ASP A 196 -18.07 2.22 -19.20
C ASP A 196 -19.19 1.75 -20.14
N ALA A 197 -19.33 2.42 -21.28
CA ALA A 197 -20.36 2.13 -22.27
C ALA A 197 -19.80 2.23 -23.69
N ASP A 198 -20.36 1.43 -24.60
CA ASP A 198 -20.03 1.48 -26.03
C ASP A 198 -20.43 2.81 -26.70
N GLN A 199 -21.26 3.62 -26.01
CA GLN A 199 -21.69 4.93 -26.46
C GLN A 199 -21.22 6.02 -25.48
N PRO A 200 -20.81 7.20 -25.97
CA PRO A 200 -20.30 8.29 -25.11
C PRO A 200 -21.30 8.83 -24.07
N VAL A 201 -22.61 8.71 -24.32
CA VAL A 201 -23.67 9.13 -23.39
C VAL A 201 -24.85 8.17 -23.52
N LEU A 202 -25.21 7.52 -22.43
CA LEU A 202 -26.43 6.71 -22.32
C LEU A 202 -27.61 7.58 -21.88
N ALA A 203 -28.82 7.15 -22.23
CA ALA A 203 -30.04 7.82 -21.81
C ALA A 203 -30.21 7.83 -20.26
N SER A 204 -29.64 6.82 -19.58
CA SER A 204 -29.62 6.69 -18.12
C SER A 204 -28.74 7.74 -17.44
N ASP A 205 -27.66 8.19 -18.06
CA ASP A 205 -26.63 9.03 -17.42
C ASP A 205 -27.23 10.35 -16.95
N ARG A 206 -28.06 10.97 -17.80
CA ARG A 206 -28.77 12.20 -17.43
C ARG A 206 -29.73 12.01 -16.27
N ALA A 207 -30.31 10.83 -16.10
CA ALA A 207 -31.21 10.54 -14.99
C ALA A 207 -30.41 10.36 -13.69
N VAL A 208 -29.28 9.65 -13.75
CA VAL A 208 -28.33 9.47 -12.63
C VAL A 208 -27.77 10.82 -12.18
N GLU A 209 -27.28 11.64 -13.11
CA GLU A 209 -26.71 12.95 -12.80
C GLU A 209 -27.74 13.87 -12.14
N ARG A 210 -28.98 13.90 -12.65
CA ARG A 210 -30.07 14.67 -12.04
C ARG A 210 -30.38 14.20 -10.62
N ALA A 211 -30.44 12.89 -10.40
CA ALA A 211 -30.68 12.32 -9.07
C ALA A 211 -29.57 12.71 -8.09
N LEU A 212 -28.30 12.62 -8.49
CA LEU A 212 -27.15 13.04 -7.67
C LEU A 212 -27.21 14.53 -7.35
N ARG A 213 -27.39 15.39 -8.36
CA ARG A 213 -27.47 16.84 -8.16
C ARG A 213 -28.59 17.22 -7.19
N HIS A 214 -29.78 16.65 -7.38
CA HIS A 214 -30.90 16.89 -6.47
C HIS A 214 -30.59 16.41 -5.04
N GLY A 215 -30.00 15.23 -4.90
CA GLY A 215 -29.60 14.68 -3.61
C GLY A 215 -28.58 15.53 -2.88
N ILE A 216 -27.51 15.94 -3.55
CA ILE A 216 -26.47 16.82 -2.98
C ILE A 216 -27.05 18.17 -2.57
N VAL A 217 -27.92 18.77 -3.39
CA VAL A 217 -28.59 20.03 -3.02
C VAL A 217 -29.48 19.85 -1.79
N ALA A 218 -30.20 18.74 -1.68
CA ALA A 218 -31.00 18.44 -0.50
C ALA A 218 -30.12 18.26 0.75
N LEU A 219 -29.03 17.48 0.64
CA LEU A 219 -28.08 17.29 1.73
C LEU A 219 -27.42 18.60 2.16
N ASN A 220 -27.06 19.47 1.22
CA ASN A 220 -26.50 20.79 1.54
C ASN A 220 -27.51 21.71 2.23
N ARG A 221 -28.82 21.53 2.04
CA ARG A 221 -29.83 22.30 2.78
C ARG A 221 -29.99 21.81 4.21
N GLU A 222 -29.85 20.51 4.42
CA GLU A 222 -30.01 19.89 5.73
C GLU A 222 -28.73 20.00 6.58
N TRP A 223 -27.56 19.89 5.95
CA TRP A 223 -26.25 19.78 6.62
C TRP A 223 -25.27 20.91 6.26
N GLY A 224 -25.61 21.81 5.33
CA GLY A 224 -24.75 22.90 4.90
C GLY A 224 -24.77 24.05 5.89
N GLY A 225 -23.82 24.03 6.81
CA GLY A 225 -23.43 25.13 7.68
C GLY A 225 -21.95 25.45 7.49
#